data_AF-A0A816Q9J4-F1
#
_entry.id   AF-A0A816Q9J4-F1
#
_cell.length_a   1.000
_cell.length_b   1.000
_cell.length_c   1.000
_cell.angle_alpha   90.00
_cell.angle_beta   90.00
_cell.angle_gamma   90.00
#
_symmetry.space_group_name_H-M   'P 1'
#
loop_
_entity.id
_entity.type
_entity.pdbx_description
1 polymer ?
#
loop_
_entity_poly.entity_id
_entity_poly.type
_entity_poly.pdbx_seq_one_letter_code
_entity_poly.pdbx_strand_id
1 'polypeptide(L)'
;MNGGYEIPEFGLAYVRDIRIFKSLSSDEYRKADMLVSACYCMSGHELYKNPRDKDDWRKKNLAKFSAFITAAVANTIGDGKKTYLLLGPIGTGAFGNDVKCIGEVFCEALNLPMMGSKGPIKHAFEYIWFVSTDRWKNEEFKTIFSIDKSDTY
;
A
#
# COMPACT_ATOMS: atom_id res chain seq x y z
N MET A 1 -34.14 13.93 7.34
CA MET A 1 -33.68 13.21 6.14
C MET A 1 -32.16 13.10 6.23
N ASN A 2 -31.65 11.94 6.62
CA ASN A 2 -30.20 11.70 6.73
C ASN A 2 -29.68 11.27 5.36
N GLY A 3 -29.41 12.25 4.49
CA GLY A 3 -28.87 12.05 3.14
C GLY A 3 -27.36 11.81 3.12
N GLY A 4 -26.84 11.01 4.06
CA GLY A 4 -25.45 10.56 4.02
C GLY A 4 -25.38 9.27 3.22
N TYR A 5 -24.66 9.27 2.11
CA TYR A 5 -24.27 8.00 1.47
C TYR A 5 -23.42 7.21 2.47
N GLU A 6 -23.83 5.97 2.77
CA GLU A 6 -22.96 5.02 3.45
C GLU A 6 -21.71 4.85 2.58
N ILE A 7 -20.59 5.41 3.03
CA ILE A 7 -19.29 5.12 2.43
C ILE A 7 -19.08 3.62 2.66
N PRO A 8 -18.88 2.80 1.62
CA PRO A 8 -18.72 1.36 1.79
C PRO A 8 -17.63 1.08 2.82
N GLU A 9 -17.87 0.07 3.69
CA GLU A 9 -16.97 -0.35 4.78
C GLU A 9 -15.52 -0.58 4.31
N PHE A 10 -15.36 -0.87 3.02
CA PHE A 10 -14.12 -0.85 2.26
C PHE A 10 -14.41 -0.53 0.79
N GLY A 11 -13.71 0.44 0.23
CA GLY A 11 -13.75 0.74 -1.21
C GLY A 11 -12.34 0.90 -1.76
N LEU A 12 -12.05 0.28 -2.89
CA LEU A 12 -10.76 0.41 -3.58
C LEU A 12 -10.97 1.14 -4.90
N ALA A 13 -10.48 2.37 -5.01
CA ALA A 13 -10.44 3.06 -6.30
C ALA A 13 -9.17 2.64 -7.04
N TYR A 14 -9.34 2.08 -8.23
CA TYR A 14 -8.28 1.66 -9.12
C TYR A 14 -8.21 2.60 -10.32
N VAL A 15 -7.04 3.20 -10.54
CA VAL A 15 -6.80 4.14 -11.63
C VAL A 15 -5.57 3.72 -12.40
N ARG A 16 -5.69 3.54 -13.72
CA ARG A 16 -4.62 3.12 -14.62
C ARG A 16 -3.98 4.29 -15.34
N ASP A 17 -2.74 4.07 -15.80
CA ASP A 17 -2.03 4.94 -16.74
C ASP A 17 -1.97 6.41 -16.30
N ILE A 18 -1.70 6.61 -15.01
CA ILE A 18 -1.64 7.93 -14.40
C ILE A 18 -0.39 8.63 -14.89
N ARG A 19 -0.59 9.81 -15.46
CA ARG A 19 0.50 10.70 -15.86
C ARG A 19 0.73 11.70 -14.75
N ILE A 20 1.94 11.68 -14.19
CA ILE A 20 2.36 12.64 -13.18
C ILE A 20 3.10 13.77 -13.87
N PHE A 21 2.64 14.99 -13.60
CA PHE A 21 3.25 16.23 -14.07
C PHE A 21 3.88 16.93 -12.87
N LYS A 22 5.20 17.16 -12.90
CA LYS A 22 5.88 17.90 -11.84
C LYS A 22 5.74 19.39 -12.11
N SER A 23 4.83 20.07 -11.42
CA SER A 23 4.76 21.53 -11.45
C SER A 23 5.73 22.10 -10.42
N LEU A 24 6.81 22.75 -10.86
CA LEU A 24 7.66 23.60 -10.00
C LEU A 24 7.57 25.10 -10.34
N SER A 25 6.80 25.50 -11.36
CA SER A 25 6.49 26.89 -11.66
C SER A 25 5.24 26.98 -12.54
N SER A 26 4.54 28.12 -12.51
CA SER A 26 3.24 28.32 -13.18
C SER A 26 3.27 28.27 -14.71
N ASP A 27 4.45 28.27 -15.34
CA ASP A 27 4.57 28.55 -16.79
C ASP A 27 5.07 27.38 -17.66
N GLU A 28 5.44 26.23 -17.07
CA GLU A 28 5.93 25.07 -17.84
C GLU A 28 5.02 23.84 -17.69
N TYR A 29 3.94 23.81 -18.46
CA TYR A 29 3.26 22.56 -18.76
C TYR A 29 3.85 21.94 -20.04
N ARG A 30 4.16 20.63 -20.02
CA ARG A 30 3.81 19.63 -21.08
C ARG A 30 4.78 18.45 -21.29
N LYS A 31 5.49 17.95 -20.28
CA LYS A 31 5.98 16.56 -20.35
C LYS A 31 5.56 15.80 -19.10
N ALA A 32 4.93 14.65 -19.30
CA ALA A 32 4.69 13.72 -18.20
C ALA A 32 6.05 13.13 -17.84
N ASP A 33 6.56 13.45 -16.65
CA ASP A 33 7.86 12.98 -16.19
C ASP A 33 7.81 11.51 -15.77
N MET A 34 6.61 11.00 -15.47
CA MET A 34 6.41 9.62 -15.02
C MET A 34 5.02 9.11 -15.41
N LEU A 35 4.97 7.86 -15.86
CA LEU A 35 3.73 7.08 -16.01
C LEU A 35 3.67 6.08 -14.86
N VAL A 36 2.62 6.16 -14.05
CA VAL A 36 2.29 5.16 -13.03
C VAL A 36 1.24 4.23 -13.62
N SER A 37 1.59 2.94 -13.73
CA SER A 37 0.74 1.93 -14.36
C SER A 37 -0.61 1.75 -13.63
N ALA A 38 -0.59 1.85 -12.30
CA ALA A 38 -1.76 1.73 -11.45
C ALA A 38 -1.58 2.48 -10.12
N CYS A 39 -2.62 3.20 -9.69
CA CYS A 39 -2.78 3.66 -8.32
C CYS A 39 -4.01 3.03 -7.69
N TYR A 40 -3.89 2.72 -6.42
CA TYR A 40 -4.93 2.14 -5.61
C TYR A 40 -5.18 3.05 -4.41
N CYS A 41 -6.32 3.71 -4.40
CA CYS A 41 -6.74 4.50 -3.25
C CYS A 41 -7.66 3.62 -2.40
N MET A 42 -7.16 3.19 -1.24
CA MET A 42 -7.99 2.52 -0.26
C MET A 42 -8.86 3.57 0.45
N SER A 43 -10.15 3.28 0.55
CA SER A 43 -11.09 4.00 1.40
C SER A 43 -11.65 3.03 2.43
N GLY A 44 -11.89 3.55 3.63
CA GLY A 44 -12.42 2.75 4.73
C GLY A 44 -12.27 3.52 6.03
N HIS A 45 -13.39 3.72 6.72
CA HIS A 45 -13.45 4.57 7.91
C HIS A 45 -12.50 4.10 9.04
N GLU A 46 -12.17 2.81 9.09
CA GLU A 46 -11.25 2.21 10.07
C GLU A 46 -9.76 2.43 9.77
N LEU A 47 -9.38 2.66 8.50
CA LEU A 47 -7.99 2.96 8.12
C LEU A 47 -7.56 4.36 8.58
N TYR A 48 -8.55 5.20 8.93
CA TYR A 48 -8.39 6.63 9.19
C TYR A 48 -8.82 7.01 10.61
N LYS A 49 -8.87 6.04 11.52
CA LYS A 49 -9.15 6.25 12.94
C LYS A 49 -8.15 5.46 13.76
N ASN A 50 -7.54 6.14 14.73
CA ASN A 50 -6.71 5.48 15.74
C ASN A 50 -7.59 4.47 16.51
N PRO A 51 -7.27 3.16 16.47
CA PRO A 51 -8.14 2.15 17.03
C PRO A 51 -8.11 2.14 18.56
N ARG A 52 -9.26 1.86 19.16
CA ARG A 52 -9.36 1.56 20.60
C ARG A 52 -8.74 0.19 20.94
N ASP A 53 -8.76 -0.74 19.99
CA ASP A 53 -8.20 -2.08 20.08
C ASP A 53 -7.29 -2.35 18.87
N LYS A 54 -5.99 -2.51 19.13
CA LYS A 54 -4.98 -2.70 18.09
C LYS A 54 -5.09 -4.06 17.40
N ASP A 55 -5.54 -5.10 18.12
CA ASP A 55 -5.62 -6.46 17.57
C ASP A 55 -6.83 -6.62 16.65
N ASP A 56 -7.98 -6.06 17.04
CA ASP A 56 -9.17 -5.99 16.17
C ASP A 56 -8.87 -5.18 14.91
N TRP A 57 -8.23 -4.02 15.08
CA TRP A 57 -7.82 -3.18 13.95
C TRP A 57 -6.85 -3.90 13.01
N ARG A 58 -5.84 -4.59 13.56
CA ARG A 58 -4.87 -5.36 12.78
C ARG A 58 -5.58 -6.42 11.94
N LYS A 59 -6.46 -7.23 12.53
CA LYS A 59 -7.20 -8.28 11.82
C LYS A 59 -8.05 -7.73 10.68
N LYS A 60 -8.82 -6.67 10.95
CA LYS A 60 -9.70 -6.06 9.95
C LYS A 60 -8.93 -5.41 8.80
N ASN A 61 -7.81 -4.77 9.12
CA ASN A 61 -7.01 -4.10 8.11
C ASN A 61 -6.12 -5.06 7.34
N LEU A 62 -5.64 -6.15 7.95
CA LEU A 62 -4.89 -7.19 7.24
C LEU A 62 -5.64 -7.68 6.00
N ALA A 63 -6.91 -8.06 6.14
CA ALA A 63 -7.73 -8.48 5.00
C ALA A 63 -7.82 -7.40 3.90
N LYS A 64 -7.96 -6.12 4.28
CA LYS A 64 -8.01 -4.98 3.36
C LYS A 64 -6.68 -4.78 2.62
N PHE A 65 -5.55 -4.81 3.34
CA PHE A 65 -4.22 -4.72 2.77
C PHE A 65 -3.92 -5.90 1.84
N SER A 66 -4.24 -7.12 2.24
CA SER A 66 -4.08 -8.32 1.41
C SER A 66 -4.92 -8.27 0.14
N ALA A 67 -6.16 -7.79 0.22
CA ALA A 67 -7.02 -7.61 -0.95
C ALA A 67 -6.44 -6.57 -1.92
N PHE A 68 -5.96 -5.44 -1.39
CA PHE A 68 -5.29 -4.40 -2.17
C PHE A 68 -4.04 -4.93 -2.88
N ILE A 69 -3.14 -5.61 -2.16
CA ILE A 69 -1.90 -6.12 -2.76
C ILE A 69 -2.23 -7.23 -3.77
N THR A 70 -3.22 -8.08 -3.51
CA THR A 70 -3.70 -9.08 -4.48
C THR A 70 -4.22 -8.43 -5.75
N ALA A 71 -4.97 -7.32 -5.62
CA ALA A 71 -5.40 -6.55 -6.78
C ALA A 71 -4.22 -5.95 -7.55
N ALA A 72 -3.17 -5.49 -6.85
CA ALA A 72 -1.94 -5.03 -7.48
C ALA A 72 -1.24 -6.16 -8.27
N VAL A 73 -1.17 -7.37 -7.69
CA VAL A 73 -0.64 -8.57 -8.35
C VAL A 73 -1.41 -8.91 -9.63
N ALA A 74 -2.74 -8.87 -9.59
CA ALA A 74 -3.56 -9.19 -10.77
C ALA A 74 -3.33 -8.23 -11.96
N ASN A 75 -2.69 -7.08 -11.71
CA ASN A 75 -2.39 -6.06 -12.71
C ASN A 75 -0.90 -6.00 -13.09
N THR A 76 -0.09 -6.92 -12.58
CA THR A 76 1.29 -7.09 -13.05
C THR A 76 1.28 -7.80 -14.40
N ILE A 77 2.25 -7.48 -15.26
CA ILE A 77 2.34 -8.06 -16.61
C ILE A 77 3.42 -9.14 -16.57
N GLY A 78 3.08 -10.36 -17.02
CA GLY A 78 4.06 -11.45 -17.17
C GLY A 78 4.42 -12.14 -15.85
N ASP A 79 5.69 -12.50 -15.68
CA ASP A 79 6.23 -13.25 -14.53
C ASP A 79 6.62 -12.36 -13.34
N GLY A 80 6.13 -11.12 -13.30
CA GLY A 80 6.49 -10.13 -12.27
C GLY A 80 7.78 -9.35 -12.55
N LYS A 81 8.57 -9.73 -13.58
CA LYS A 81 9.74 -8.94 -13.99
C LYS A 81 9.34 -7.53 -14.42
N LYS A 82 10.09 -6.54 -13.95
CA LYS A 82 9.87 -5.09 -14.10
C LYS A 82 8.58 -4.58 -13.45
N THR A 83 8.07 -5.30 -12.45
CA THR A 83 6.95 -4.83 -11.65
C THR A 83 7.45 -4.26 -10.33
N TYR A 84 7.08 -3.01 -10.06
CA TYR A 84 7.47 -2.26 -8.87
C TYR A 84 6.22 -1.91 -8.07
N LEU A 85 6.19 -2.23 -6.78
CA LEU A 85 5.12 -1.83 -5.87
C LEU A 85 5.61 -0.69 -4.98
N LEU A 86 4.94 0.45 -5.02
CA LEU A 86 5.21 1.57 -4.13
C LEU A 86 4.15 1.61 -3.03
N LEU A 87 4.59 1.56 -1.77
CA LEU A 87 3.75 1.58 -0.58
C LEU A 87 4.09 2.81 0.26
N GLY A 88 3.07 3.46 0.82
CA GLY A 88 3.24 4.59 1.73
C GLY A 88 2.79 4.25 3.15
N PRO A 89 3.20 5.03 4.18
CA PRO A 89 2.76 4.84 5.55
C PRO A 89 1.34 5.40 5.75
N ILE A 90 0.34 4.67 5.23
CA ILE A 90 -1.07 5.11 5.15
C ILE A 90 -1.61 5.49 6.54
N GLY A 91 -2.24 6.66 6.63
CA GLY A 91 -2.89 7.12 7.86
C GLY A 91 -1.96 7.57 8.98
N THR A 92 -0.64 7.57 8.78
CA THR A 92 0.34 7.94 9.85
C THR A 92 0.61 9.43 9.98
N GLY A 93 -0.03 10.26 9.14
CA GLY A 93 -0.02 11.71 9.22
C GLY A 93 -1.23 12.22 10.00
N ALA A 94 -2.14 12.90 9.30
CA ALA A 94 -3.34 13.52 9.88
C ALA A 94 -4.25 12.57 10.68
N PHE A 95 -4.21 11.26 10.39
CA PHE A 95 -5.06 10.27 11.05
C PHE A 95 -4.38 9.60 12.26
N GLY A 96 -3.10 9.87 12.49
CA GLY A 96 -2.38 9.45 13.70
C GLY A 96 -2.23 7.94 13.88
N ASN A 97 -2.26 7.15 12.80
CA ASN A 97 -1.96 5.72 12.89
C ASN A 97 -0.50 5.51 13.28
N ASP A 98 -0.26 4.44 14.03
CA ASP A 98 1.09 4.02 14.40
C ASP A 98 1.84 3.47 13.17
N VAL A 99 3.01 4.05 12.88
CA VAL A 99 3.83 3.70 11.71
C VAL A 99 4.27 2.24 11.78
N LYS A 100 4.66 1.79 12.98
CA LYS A 100 5.11 0.41 13.19
C LYS A 100 3.98 -0.57 12.94
N CYS A 101 2.81 -0.34 13.50
CA CYS A 101 1.62 -1.15 13.25
C CYS A 101 1.29 -1.24 11.75
N ILE A 102 1.29 -0.12 11.01
CA ILE A 102 1.05 -0.14 9.56
C ILE A 102 2.11 -0.97 8.82
N GLY A 103 3.39 -0.80 9.17
CA GLY A 103 4.48 -1.58 8.59
C GLY A 103 4.37 -3.07 8.84
N GLU A 104 4.00 -3.48 10.06
CA GLU A 104 3.78 -4.87 10.43
C GLU A 104 2.61 -5.50 9.64
N VAL A 105 1.50 -4.78 9.46
CA VAL A 105 0.36 -5.29 8.67
C VAL A 105 0.72 -5.43 7.20
N PHE A 106 1.49 -4.49 6.63
CA PHE A 106 2.01 -4.64 5.27
C PHE A 106 2.93 -5.84 5.13
N CYS A 107 3.85 -6.04 6.08
CA CYS A 107 4.77 -7.17 6.10
C CYS A 107 4.00 -8.50 6.13
N GLU A 108 3.03 -8.60 7.03
CA GLU A 108 2.15 -9.76 7.14
C GLU A 108 1.39 -10.01 5.84
N ALA A 109 0.75 -8.98 5.28
CA ALA A 109 -0.02 -9.11 4.04
C ALA A 109 0.85 -9.54 2.84
N LEU A 110 2.09 -9.07 2.76
CA LEU A 110 3.05 -9.42 1.72
C LEU A 110 3.60 -10.85 1.85
N ASN A 111 3.59 -11.41 3.06
CA ASN A 111 4.02 -12.77 3.35
C ASN A 111 2.91 -13.82 3.23
N LEU A 112 1.65 -13.40 3.08
CA LEU A 112 0.57 -14.33 2.80
C LEU A 112 0.81 -15.04 1.45
N PRO A 113 0.37 -16.30 1.32
CA PRO A 113 0.44 -17.02 0.05
C PRO A 113 -0.43 -16.34 -1.01
N MET A 114 0.10 -16.19 -2.21
CA MET A 114 -0.68 -15.75 -3.36
C MET A 114 -1.68 -16.85 -3.76
N MET A 115 -2.93 -16.50 -4.09
CA MET A 115 -3.92 -17.48 -4.57
C MET A 115 -3.34 -18.28 -5.74
N GLY A 116 -3.26 -19.61 -5.58
CA GLY A 116 -2.72 -20.52 -6.60
C GLY A 116 -1.18 -20.66 -6.61
N SER A 117 -0.46 -20.03 -5.69
CA SER A 117 1.00 -20.13 -5.54
C SER A 117 1.41 -20.85 -4.25
N LYS A 118 2.62 -21.42 -4.25
CA LYS A 118 3.28 -21.93 -3.04
C LYS A 118 4.11 -20.86 -2.30
N GLY A 119 4.30 -19.68 -2.90
CA GLY A 119 5.14 -18.61 -2.36
C GLY A 119 4.36 -17.38 -1.89
N PRO A 120 5.00 -16.52 -1.09
CA PRO A 120 4.40 -15.28 -0.59
C PRO A 120 4.12 -14.29 -1.72
N ILE A 121 3.10 -13.45 -1.53
CA ILE A 121 2.67 -12.39 -2.46
C ILE A 121 3.83 -11.46 -2.86
N LYS A 122 4.78 -11.19 -1.95
CA LYS A 122 5.94 -10.34 -2.22
C LYS A 122 6.77 -10.77 -3.45
N HIS A 123 6.74 -12.07 -3.80
CA HIS A 123 7.47 -12.60 -4.97
C HIS A 123 6.83 -12.25 -6.32
N ALA A 124 5.61 -11.70 -6.33
CA ALA A 124 4.97 -11.21 -7.55
C ALA A 124 5.54 -9.86 -8.05
N PHE A 125 6.43 -9.23 -7.26
CA PHE A 125 7.03 -7.94 -7.56
C PHE A 125 8.56 -8.08 -7.62
N GLU A 126 9.21 -7.42 -8.57
CA GLU A 126 10.67 -7.35 -8.63
C GLU A 126 11.22 -6.51 -7.47
N TYR A 127 10.54 -5.40 -7.18
CA TYR A 127 10.87 -4.54 -6.04
C TYR A 127 9.61 -4.00 -5.36
N ILE A 128 9.70 -3.89 -4.04
CA ILE A 128 8.72 -3.21 -3.19
C ILE A 128 9.43 -2.04 -2.52
N TRP A 129 8.94 -0.84 -2.74
CA TRP A 129 9.50 0.39 -2.16
C TRP A 129 8.53 1.01 -1.18
N PHE A 130 9.03 1.30 0.02
CA PHE A 130 8.32 2.12 0.99
C PHE A 130 8.74 3.58 0.83
N VAL A 131 7.77 4.44 0.54
CA VAL A 131 8.02 5.83 0.17
C VAL A 131 7.24 6.76 1.11
N SER A 132 7.99 7.56 1.85
CA SER A 132 7.52 8.64 2.71
C SER A 132 8.43 9.85 2.55
N THR A 133 7.86 11.06 2.69
CA THR A 133 8.64 12.30 2.82
C THR A 133 9.37 12.37 4.16
N ASP A 134 8.84 11.70 5.18
CA ASP A 134 9.47 11.61 6.51
C ASP A 134 10.48 10.45 6.55
N ARG A 135 11.78 10.78 6.66
CA ARG A 135 12.87 9.79 6.63
C ARG A 135 12.73 8.70 7.70
N TRP A 136 12.37 9.07 8.92
CA TRP A 136 12.26 8.13 10.04
C TRP A 136 11.19 7.04 9.78
N LYS A 137 10.11 7.36 9.04
CA LYS A 137 9.09 6.37 8.66
C LYS A 137 9.66 5.33 7.69
N ASN A 138 10.50 5.77 6.75
CA ASN A 138 11.18 4.84 5.82
C ASN A 138 12.15 3.92 6.58
N GLU A 139 12.84 4.44 7.60
CA GLU A 139 13.77 3.67 8.45
C GLU A 139 13.04 2.63 9.32
N GLU A 140 11.89 2.98 9.88
CA GLU A 140 11.04 2.05 10.64
C GLU A 140 10.58 0.89 9.75
N PHE A 141 10.04 1.20 8.56
CA PHE A 141 9.64 0.17 7.59
C PHE A 141 10.82 -0.71 7.17
N LYS A 142 11.98 -0.11 6.88
CA LYS A 142 13.19 -0.88 6.54
C LYS A 142 13.56 -1.87 7.65
N THR A 143 13.40 -1.47 8.91
CA THR A 143 13.68 -2.33 10.06
C THR A 143 12.70 -3.50 10.13
N ILE A 144 11.40 -3.23 10.03
CA ILE A 144 10.33 -4.26 10.06
C ILE A 144 10.57 -5.32 8.99
N PHE A 145 10.86 -4.91 7.76
CA PHE A 145 11.09 -5.83 6.64
C PHE A 145 12.48 -6.50 6.65
N SER A 146 13.44 -5.97 7.41
CA SER A 146 14.75 -6.61 7.58
C SER A 146 14.71 -7.73 8.63
N ILE A 147 13.81 -7.64 9.61
CA ILE A 147 13.57 -8.69 10.62
C ILE A 147 13.00 -9.96 9.96
N ASP A 148 12.28 -9.82 8.84
CA ASP A 148 11.68 -10.90 8.05
C ASP A 148 12.69 -11.71 7.20
N LYS A 149 13.99 -11.43 7.30
CA LYS A 149 15.04 -12.19 6.59
C LYS A 149 15.31 -13.59 7.18
N SER A 150 14.45 -14.11 8.05
CA SER A 150 14.57 -15.49 8.55
C SER A 150 14.23 -16.57 7.49
N ASP A 151 13.70 -16.18 6.33
CA ASP A 151 13.52 -17.11 5.20
C ASP A 151 14.71 -17.02 4.22
N THR A 152 15.87 -17.48 4.69
CA THR A 152 16.89 -18.06 3.80
C THR A 152 16.41 -19.44 3.36
N TYR A 153 16.00 -19.54 2.09
CA TYR A 153 16.07 -20.78 1.30
C TYR A 153 16.91 -20.50 0.05
#